data_AF-A0A537DA45-F1
#
_entry.id   AF-A0A537DA45-F1
#
_cell.length_a   1.000
_cell.length_b   1.000
_cell.length_c   1.000
_cell.angle_alpha   90.00
_cell.angle_beta   90.00
_cell.angle_gamma   90.00
#
_symmetry.space_group_name_H-M   'P 1'
#
loop_
_entity.id
_entity.type
_entity.pdbx_description
1 polymer ?
#
loop_
_entity_poly.entity_id
_entity_poly.type
_entity_poly.pdbx_seq_one_letter_code
_entity_poly.pdbx_strand_id
1 'polypeptide(L)'
;MTGQVVEKKDDRPVLHKSISEISPKRLELEEVIRLYRSIGRRNTEYFQWIHNVYSWICLPCVSFDYRKVLGEDKTKMAVFDVMLDDLADNYDTRSQVLLEEFLQIPWQNTRSKHEYLEAGVTIWEDYIGSVVSYPRFREFERLFYLDLRQVFTSMIYSSLVNSIGLDNPLEMNMYSSYGCMVMLAMDMDLMCSSTFDMRDLGRMRAVGFLAQRVAHIGNMLNTYPGELAEKDLSSPIISAALHRGLIEKEDLGDLSVLPRLSKLEGIFKKKAQWYIQKVSIHEKKISSVNIRGFADFLTKLMDRFSDSRSLR
;
A
#
# COMPACT_ATOMS: atom_id res chain seq x y z
N MET A 1 20.82 -23.40 39.52
CA MET A 1 20.90 -22.68 38.24
C MET A 1 19.75 -23.18 37.38
N THR A 2 18.59 -22.56 37.52
CA THR A 2 17.37 -22.91 36.78
C THR A 2 17.23 -21.94 35.63
N GLY A 3 17.39 -22.46 34.40
CA GLY A 3 17.20 -21.70 33.18
C GLY A 3 15.74 -21.28 33.03
N GLN A 4 15.50 -19.97 33.01
CA GLN A 4 14.24 -19.43 32.53
C GLN A 4 14.19 -19.62 31.02
N VAL A 5 13.32 -20.52 30.59
CA VAL A 5 12.79 -20.54 29.23
C VAL A 5 12.11 -19.19 29.02
N VAL A 6 12.72 -18.33 28.21
CA VAL A 6 12.07 -17.13 27.70
C VAL A 6 10.92 -17.62 26.82
N GLU A 7 9.70 -17.60 27.35
CA GLU A 7 8.49 -17.74 26.56
C GLU A 7 8.55 -16.67 25.47
N LYS A 8 8.71 -17.12 24.22
CA LYS A 8 8.47 -16.26 23.06
C LYS A 8 7.02 -15.82 23.13
N LYS A 9 6.78 -14.54 23.46
CA LYS A 9 5.51 -13.88 23.19
C LYS A 9 5.14 -14.15 21.75
N ASP A 10 3.95 -14.67 21.57
CA ASP A 10 3.38 -15.00 20.28
C ASP A 10 3.10 -13.69 19.52
N ASP A 11 3.87 -13.41 18.45
CA ASP A 11 3.71 -12.22 17.58
C ASP A 11 2.46 -12.32 16.67
N ARG A 12 1.45 -13.09 17.10
CA ARG A 12 0.15 -13.14 16.44
C ARG A 12 -0.60 -11.84 16.76
N PRO A 13 -1.24 -11.22 15.76
CA PRO A 13 -2.06 -10.05 15.99
C PRO A 13 -3.15 -10.40 17.00
N VAL A 14 -3.31 -9.52 17.99
CA VAL A 14 -4.43 -9.62 18.91
C VAL A 14 -5.67 -9.29 18.08
N LEU A 15 -6.50 -10.29 17.78
CA LEU A 15 -7.90 -10.02 17.49
C LEU A 15 -8.44 -9.32 18.74
N HIS A 16 -8.63 -8.00 18.65
CA HIS A 16 -8.97 -7.12 19.78
C HIS A 16 -10.25 -7.51 20.51
N LYS A 17 -11.01 -8.42 19.89
CA LYS A 17 -12.31 -8.97 20.28
C LYS A 17 -12.37 -10.41 19.77
N SER A 18 -13.06 -11.31 20.48
CA SER A 18 -13.45 -12.61 19.89
C SER A 18 -14.11 -12.36 18.52
N ILE A 19 -14.03 -13.27 17.55
CA ILE A 19 -14.78 -13.13 16.27
C ILE A 19 -16.28 -12.84 16.56
N SER A 20 -16.78 -13.27 17.73
CA SER A 20 -18.14 -13.00 18.23
C SER A 20 -18.40 -11.59 18.78
N GLU A 21 -17.38 -10.74 18.93
CA GLU A 21 -17.43 -9.42 19.59
C GLU A 21 -17.10 -8.26 18.62
N ILE A 22 -16.62 -8.55 17.40
CA ILE A 22 -16.48 -7.54 16.34
C ILE A 22 -17.88 -6.97 16.04
N SER A 23 -18.00 -5.64 15.98
CA SER A 23 -19.27 -4.96 15.73
C SER A 23 -19.98 -5.58 14.51
N PRO A 24 -21.23 -6.05 14.62
CA PRO A 24 -21.93 -6.73 13.53
C PRO A 24 -22.29 -5.78 12.37
N LYS A 25 -22.06 -4.47 12.53
CA LYS A 25 -22.34 -3.47 11.49
C LYS A 25 -21.04 -3.06 10.81
N ARG A 26 -20.79 -3.66 9.65
CA ARG A 26 -19.75 -3.26 8.71
C ARG A 26 -19.96 -1.79 8.32
N LEU A 27 -18.90 -0.99 8.36
CA LEU A 27 -18.93 0.39 7.88
C LEU A 27 -19.10 0.38 6.36
N GLU A 28 -19.97 1.24 5.85
CA GLU A 28 -20.01 1.52 4.42
C GLU A 28 -18.75 2.29 4.01
N LEU A 29 -18.31 2.16 2.76
CA LEU A 29 -17.10 2.84 2.29
C LEU A 29 -17.19 4.38 2.47
N GLU A 30 -18.37 4.95 2.25
CA GLU A 30 -18.61 6.38 2.48
C GLU A 30 -18.46 6.78 3.96
N GLU A 31 -18.79 5.89 4.91
CA GLU A 31 -18.55 6.15 6.34
C GLU A 31 -17.06 6.24 6.64
N VAL A 32 -16.26 5.34 6.06
CA VAL A 32 -14.79 5.36 6.17
C VAL A 32 -14.20 6.62 5.53
N ILE A 33 -14.67 7.00 4.35
CA ILE A 33 -14.22 8.22 3.65
C ILE A 33 -14.60 9.47 4.44
N ARG A 34 -15.81 9.53 5.02
CA ARG A 34 -16.22 10.65 5.90
C ARG A 34 -15.36 10.74 7.15
N LEU A 35 -15.03 9.60 7.75
CA LEU A 35 -14.14 9.56 8.90
C LEU A 35 -12.77 10.14 8.55
N TYR A 36 -12.16 9.70 7.44
CA TYR A 36 -10.91 10.32 6.96
C TYR A 36 -11.09 11.82 6.68
N ARG A 37 -12.14 12.24 5.99
CA ARG A 37 -12.40 13.66 5.68
C ARG A 37 -12.43 14.56 6.92
N SER A 38 -12.84 14.02 8.07
CA SER A 38 -12.90 14.79 9.32
C SER A 38 -11.55 15.06 9.98
N ILE A 39 -10.52 14.28 9.65
CA ILE A 39 -9.19 14.30 10.31
C ILE A 39 -8.02 14.48 9.34
N GLY A 40 -8.21 14.11 8.08
CA GLY A 40 -7.20 14.09 7.03
C GLY A 40 -7.24 15.34 6.15
N ARG A 41 -6.22 15.49 5.31
CA ARG A 41 -6.05 16.70 4.47
C ARG A 41 -6.14 16.45 2.98
N ARG A 42 -6.05 15.19 2.53
CA ARG A 42 -6.04 14.86 1.10
C ARG A 42 -7.44 14.95 0.49
N ASN A 43 -7.50 15.20 -0.82
CA ASN A 43 -8.74 15.15 -1.56
C ASN A 43 -9.35 13.73 -1.52
N THR A 44 -10.54 13.62 -0.92
CA THR A 44 -11.19 12.32 -0.73
C THR A 44 -11.73 11.70 -2.02
N GLU A 45 -11.84 12.47 -3.11
CA GLU A 45 -12.18 11.93 -4.44
C GLU A 45 -11.14 10.90 -4.92
N TYR A 46 -9.89 11.01 -4.44
CA TYR A 46 -8.85 10.03 -4.67
C TYR A 46 -9.26 8.61 -4.21
N PHE A 47 -10.02 8.48 -3.11
CA PHE A 47 -10.49 7.17 -2.65
C PHE A 47 -11.54 6.55 -3.57
N GLN A 48 -12.35 7.36 -4.24
CA GLN A 48 -13.27 6.85 -5.26
C GLN A 48 -12.49 6.32 -6.47
N TRP A 49 -11.42 7.01 -6.88
CA TRP A 49 -10.53 6.53 -7.92
C TRP A 49 -9.83 5.22 -7.51
N ILE A 50 -9.29 5.14 -6.28
CA ILE A 50 -8.70 3.92 -5.73
C ILE A 50 -9.71 2.77 -5.74
N HIS A 51 -10.96 3.02 -5.32
CA HIS A 51 -12.00 2.00 -5.32
C HIS A 51 -12.33 1.50 -6.73
N ASN A 52 -12.37 2.39 -7.71
CA ASN A 52 -12.55 2.01 -9.10
C ASN A 52 -11.37 1.15 -9.61
N VAL A 53 -10.14 1.44 -9.17
CA VAL A 53 -8.97 0.61 -9.47
C VAL A 53 -9.12 -0.76 -8.82
N TYR A 54 -9.33 -0.88 -7.51
CA TYR A 54 -9.41 -2.17 -6.82
C TYR A 54 -10.60 -3.03 -7.25
N SER A 55 -11.72 -2.41 -7.63
CA SER A 55 -12.88 -3.12 -8.17
C SER A 55 -12.62 -3.68 -9.58
N TRP A 56 -11.66 -3.11 -10.30
CA TRP A 56 -11.29 -3.51 -11.66
C TRP A 56 -10.08 -4.44 -11.71
N ILE A 57 -9.03 -4.16 -10.94
CA ILE A 57 -7.78 -4.93 -10.91
C ILE A 57 -7.77 -5.92 -9.74
N CYS A 58 -8.35 -7.09 -10.00
CA CYS A 58 -8.22 -8.28 -9.16
C CYS A 58 -7.52 -9.38 -9.96
N LEU A 59 -6.92 -10.36 -9.27
CA LEU A 59 -6.43 -11.55 -9.93
C LEU A 59 -7.57 -12.22 -10.72
N PRO A 60 -7.36 -12.61 -11.99
CA PRO A 60 -8.42 -13.21 -12.81
C PRO A 60 -9.07 -14.48 -12.23
N CYS A 61 -8.40 -15.13 -11.27
CA CYS A 61 -8.89 -16.33 -10.59
C CYS A 61 -9.86 -16.08 -9.43
N VAL A 62 -10.11 -14.83 -9.07
CA VAL A 62 -11.06 -14.44 -8.01
C VAL A 62 -12.50 -14.64 -8.49
N SER A 63 -13.32 -15.33 -7.69
CA SER A 63 -14.76 -15.48 -7.96
C SER A 63 -15.46 -14.12 -8.03
N PHE A 64 -16.42 -13.98 -8.93
CA PHE A 64 -17.22 -12.75 -9.06
C PHE A 64 -17.92 -12.36 -7.75
N ASP A 65 -18.31 -13.34 -6.93
CA ASP A 65 -18.99 -13.12 -5.65
C ASP A 65 -18.13 -12.32 -4.65
N TYR A 66 -16.81 -12.41 -4.76
CA TYR A 66 -15.90 -11.72 -3.84
C TYR A 66 -15.42 -10.36 -4.36
N ARG A 67 -15.62 -10.02 -5.63
CA ARG A 67 -15.03 -8.80 -6.21
C ARG A 67 -15.51 -7.51 -5.54
N LYS A 68 -16.80 -7.45 -5.20
CA LYS A 68 -17.37 -6.28 -4.53
C LYS A 68 -16.74 -6.08 -3.15
N VAL A 69 -16.78 -7.12 -2.31
CA VAL A 69 -16.24 -7.08 -0.95
C VAL A 69 -14.73 -6.82 -0.94
N LEU A 70 -13.97 -7.44 -1.86
CA LEU A 70 -12.54 -7.19 -2.04
C LEU A 70 -12.26 -5.74 -2.44
N GLY A 71 -13.02 -5.19 -3.39
CA GLY A 71 -12.87 -3.81 -3.82
C GLY A 71 -13.10 -2.82 -2.67
N GLU A 72 -14.10 -3.08 -1.83
CA GLU A 72 -14.38 -2.26 -0.64
C GLU A 72 -13.27 -2.40 0.42
N ASP A 73 -12.89 -3.63 0.78
CA ASP A 73 -11.92 -3.87 1.85
C ASP A 73 -10.52 -3.37 1.46
N LYS A 74 -10.10 -3.56 0.20
CA LYS A 74 -8.83 -2.98 -0.30
C LYS A 74 -8.85 -1.46 -0.28
N THR A 75 -9.98 -0.82 -0.59
CA THR A 75 -10.09 0.65 -0.47
C THR A 75 -10.01 1.09 0.98
N LYS A 76 -10.68 0.41 1.91
CA LYS A 76 -10.59 0.73 3.34
C LYS A 76 -9.15 0.62 3.85
N MET A 77 -8.44 -0.44 3.45
CA MET A 77 -7.01 -0.57 3.74
C MET A 77 -6.18 0.56 3.11
N ALA A 78 -6.53 1.02 1.90
CA ALA A 78 -5.88 2.17 1.29
C ALA A 78 -6.16 3.50 2.00
N VAL A 79 -7.34 3.69 2.59
CA VAL A 79 -7.61 4.84 3.46
C VAL A 79 -6.72 4.75 4.71
N PHE A 80 -6.64 3.58 5.34
CA PHE A 80 -5.76 3.35 6.50
C PHE A 80 -4.28 3.58 6.17
N ASP A 81 -3.82 3.14 5.00
CA ASP A 81 -2.45 3.36 4.52
C ASP A 81 -2.18 4.83 4.17
N VAL A 82 -3.14 5.54 3.55
CA VAL A 82 -3.03 6.99 3.35
C VAL A 82 -2.93 7.76 4.67
N MET A 83 -3.56 7.26 5.73
CA MET A 83 -3.38 7.85 7.06
C MET A 83 -1.96 7.65 7.61
N LEU A 84 -1.32 6.51 7.31
CA LEU A 84 0.10 6.31 7.64
C LEU A 84 1.01 7.21 6.78
N ASP A 85 0.70 7.33 5.49
CA ASP A 85 1.39 8.18 4.51
C ASP A 85 1.41 9.63 5.01
N ASP A 86 0.25 10.21 5.35
CA ASP A 86 0.12 11.55 5.92
C ASP A 86 1.03 11.81 7.15
N LEU A 87 1.29 10.78 7.97
CA LEU A 87 2.16 10.88 9.14
C LEU A 87 3.65 10.70 8.80
N ALA A 88 3.98 10.10 7.65
CA ALA A 88 5.33 9.79 7.21
C ALA A 88 5.91 10.83 6.24
N ASP A 89 5.15 11.26 5.23
CA ASP A 89 5.66 12.01 4.08
C ASP A 89 5.23 13.48 4.03
N ASN A 90 3.98 13.78 4.37
CA ASN A 90 3.42 15.12 4.20
C ASN A 90 4.01 16.12 5.19
N TYR A 91 4.66 17.17 4.69
CA TYR A 91 5.40 18.12 5.52
C TYR A 91 4.58 18.80 6.62
N ASP A 92 3.28 19.02 6.40
CA ASP A 92 2.42 19.74 7.34
C ASP A 92 1.73 18.82 8.37
N THR A 93 1.73 17.50 8.15
CA THR A 93 1.09 16.51 9.05
C THR A 93 2.04 15.45 9.59
N ARG A 94 3.24 15.31 9.04
CA ARG A 94 4.22 14.30 9.45
C ARG A 94 4.52 14.38 10.94
N SER A 95 4.47 13.23 11.60
CA SER A 95 4.68 13.12 13.04
C SER A 95 5.19 11.73 13.37
N GLN A 96 6.47 11.63 13.74
CA GLN A 96 7.09 10.36 14.09
C GLN A 96 6.40 9.69 15.30
N VAL A 97 6.03 10.48 16.32
CA VAL A 97 5.35 9.97 17.52
C VAL A 97 4.00 9.37 17.17
N LEU A 98 3.18 10.08 16.39
CA LEU A 98 1.87 9.56 15.97
C LEU A 98 2.02 8.36 15.02
N LEU A 99 3.01 8.38 14.12
CA LEU A 99 3.30 7.28 13.22
C LEU A 99 3.63 5.99 14.02
N GLU A 100 4.51 6.09 15.01
CA GLU A 100 4.90 4.95 15.86
C GLU A 100 3.70 4.36 16.61
N GLU A 101 2.80 5.20 17.14
CA GLU A 101 1.55 4.75 17.77
C GLU A 101 0.56 4.13 16.76
N PHE A 102 0.41 4.74 15.57
CA PHE A 102 -0.50 4.27 14.53
C PHE A 102 -0.09 2.88 14.02
N LEU A 103 1.21 2.64 13.85
CA LEU A 103 1.77 1.35 13.43
C LEU A 103 1.47 0.20 14.42
N GLN A 104 1.11 0.52 15.68
CA GLN A 104 0.72 -0.49 16.66
C GLN A 104 -0.75 -0.88 16.59
N ILE A 105 -1.62 -0.08 15.96
CA ILE A 105 -3.08 -0.32 15.90
C ILE A 105 -3.42 -1.77 15.57
N PRO A 106 -2.81 -2.40 14.56
CA PRO A 106 -3.22 -3.75 14.24
C PRO A 106 -2.63 -4.82 15.16
N TRP A 107 -1.60 -4.51 15.97
CA TRP A 107 -0.91 -5.47 16.85
C TRP A 107 -1.30 -5.36 18.32
N GLN A 108 -1.70 -4.17 18.76
CA GLN A 108 -1.94 -3.85 20.16
C GLN A 108 -3.28 -3.13 20.32
N ASN A 109 -3.91 -3.30 21.49
CA ASN A 109 -5.15 -2.59 21.79
C ASN A 109 -4.81 -1.12 22.10
N THR A 110 -4.76 -0.30 21.06
CA THR A 110 -4.45 1.13 21.15
C THR A 110 -5.65 1.88 21.70
N ARG A 111 -5.65 2.15 23.02
CA ARG A 111 -6.59 3.08 23.65
C ARG A 111 -5.97 4.48 23.67
N SER A 112 -6.07 5.18 22.55
CA SER A 112 -5.68 6.59 22.45
C SER A 112 -6.90 7.50 22.50
N LYS A 113 -6.71 8.73 22.97
CA LYS A 113 -7.71 9.83 22.91
C LYS A 113 -7.48 10.75 21.70
N HIS A 114 -6.49 10.43 20.87
CA HIS A 114 -6.18 11.24 19.70
C HIS A 114 -7.13 10.85 18.56
N GLU A 115 -7.89 11.82 18.04
CA GLU A 115 -8.92 11.60 17.02
C GLU A 115 -8.42 10.83 15.79
N TYR A 116 -7.17 11.11 15.37
CA TYR A 116 -6.52 10.42 14.25
C TYR A 116 -6.30 8.92 14.51
N LEU A 117 -5.90 8.57 15.73
CA LEU A 117 -5.67 7.17 16.13
C LEU A 117 -7.01 6.45 16.37
N GLU A 118 -8.01 7.12 16.94
CA GLU A 118 -9.37 6.58 17.10
C GLU A 118 -10.00 6.27 15.73
N ALA A 119 -9.81 7.16 14.75
CA ALA A 119 -10.22 6.93 13.38
C ALA A 119 -9.51 5.70 12.78
N GLY A 120 -8.19 5.61 12.94
CA GLY A 120 -7.39 4.48 12.46
C GLY A 120 -7.83 3.14 13.08
N VAL A 121 -8.06 3.10 14.39
CA VAL A 121 -8.58 1.91 15.09
C VAL A 121 -9.94 1.51 14.54
N THR A 122 -10.84 2.47 14.34
CA THR A 122 -12.19 2.22 13.82
C THR A 122 -12.17 1.61 12.42
N ILE A 123 -11.35 2.17 11.52
CA ILE A 123 -11.19 1.66 10.15
C ILE A 123 -10.54 0.29 10.16
N TRP A 124 -9.50 0.09 10.98
CA TRP A 124 -8.81 -1.19 11.09
C TRP A 124 -9.72 -2.30 11.61
N GLU A 125 -10.46 -2.07 12.71
CA GLU A 125 -11.36 -3.07 13.29
C GLU A 125 -12.44 -3.55 12.29
N ASP A 126 -13.02 -2.61 11.53
CA ASP A 126 -13.98 -2.93 10.48
C ASP A 126 -13.34 -3.71 9.32
N TYR A 127 -12.21 -3.23 8.81
CA TYR A 127 -11.48 -3.86 7.72
C TYR A 127 -11.06 -5.30 8.09
N ILE A 128 -10.37 -5.47 9.23
CA ILE A 128 -9.86 -6.78 9.61
C ILE A 128 -10.99 -7.75 9.94
N GLY A 129 -12.11 -7.26 10.50
CA GLY A 129 -13.31 -8.05 10.74
C GLY A 129 -13.89 -8.67 9.46
N SER A 130 -13.80 -7.96 8.33
CA SER A 130 -14.17 -8.49 7.02
C SER A 130 -13.13 -9.50 6.51
N VAL A 131 -11.84 -9.15 6.51
CA VAL A 131 -10.77 -10.00 5.94
C VAL A 131 -10.66 -11.36 6.63
N VAL A 132 -10.80 -11.42 7.95
CA VAL A 132 -10.73 -12.70 8.69
C VAL A 132 -11.86 -13.67 8.34
N SER A 133 -12.94 -13.17 7.73
CA SER A 133 -14.07 -13.98 7.26
C SER A 133 -13.84 -14.59 5.87
N TYR A 134 -12.75 -14.23 5.17
CA TYR A 134 -12.48 -14.76 3.84
C TYR A 134 -12.24 -16.27 3.88
N PRO A 135 -12.68 -17.03 2.84
CA PRO A 135 -12.74 -18.49 2.90
C PRO A 135 -11.42 -19.16 3.24
N ARG A 136 -10.31 -18.58 2.77
CA ARG A 136 -8.96 -19.13 2.98
C ARG A 136 -8.09 -18.23 3.85
N PHE A 137 -8.66 -17.32 4.64
CA PHE A 137 -7.87 -16.40 5.49
C PHE A 137 -6.83 -17.16 6.33
N ARG A 138 -7.24 -18.24 7.03
CA ARG A 138 -6.34 -19.03 7.88
C ARG A 138 -5.14 -19.64 7.14
N GLU A 139 -5.29 -19.96 5.86
CA GLU A 139 -4.21 -20.51 5.04
C GLU A 139 -3.19 -19.44 4.65
N PHE A 140 -3.64 -18.20 4.44
CA PHE A 140 -2.82 -17.05 4.02
C PHE A 140 -2.45 -16.10 5.16
N GLU A 141 -2.95 -16.32 6.38
CA GLU A 141 -2.82 -15.41 7.53
C GLU A 141 -1.37 -14.96 7.76
N ARG A 142 -0.44 -15.92 7.79
CA ARG A 142 0.99 -15.64 8.01
C ARG A 142 1.59 -14.79 6.89
N LEU A 143 1.13 -14.98 5.66
CA LEU A 143 1.59 -14.22 4.51
C LEU A 143 1.02 -12.80 4.52
N PHE A 144 -0.27 -12.67 4.80
CA PHE A 144 -0.95 -11.38 4.94
C PHE A 144 -0.25 -10.48 5.97
N TYR A 145 0.05 -11.01 7.16
CA TYR A 145 0.75 -10.22 8.18
C TYR A 145 2.25 -10.04 7.91
N LEU A 146 2.87 -10.87 7.05
CA LEU A 146 4.21 -10.58 6.54
C LEU A 146 4.17 -9.35 5.63
N ASP A 147 3.23 -9.32 4.70
CA ASP A 147 3.14 -8.25 3.70
C ASP A 147 2.63 -6.93 4.30
N LEU A 148 1.75 -7.00 5.29
CA LEU A 148 1.34 -5.81 6.04
C LEU A 148 2.51 -5.17 6.81
N ARG A 149 3.43 -6.00 7.36
CA ARG A 149 4.68 -5.48 7.92
C ARG A 149 5.59 -4.84 6.87
N GLN A 150 5.56 -5.32 5.62
CA GLN A 150 6.33 -4.71 4.54
C GLN A 150 5.77 -3.34 4.15
N VAL A 151 4.44 -3.19 4.09
CA VAL A 151 3.77 -1.89 3.92
C VAL A 151 4.22 -0.92 5.02
N PHE A 152 4.15 -1.35 6.27
CA PHE A 152 4.54 -0.53 7.43
C PHE A 152 6.03 -0.17 7.42
N THR A 153 6.89 -1.10 7.00
CA THR A 153 8.32 -0.84 6.84
C THR A 153 8.56 0.23 5.77
N SER A 154 7.76 0.27 4.70
CA SER A 154 7.82 1.35 3.70
C SER A 154 7.52 2.72 4.30
N MET A 155 6.49 2.80 5.16
CA MET A 155 6.10 4.06 5.82
C MET A 155 7.16 4.53 6.83
N ILE A 156 7.72 3.60 7.61
CA ILE A 156 8.86 3.90 8.50
C ILE A 156 10.05 4.42 7.69
N TYR A 157 10.38 3.76 6.58
CA TYR A 157 11.47 4.19 5.70
C TYR A 157 11.23 5.60 5.14
N SER A 158 10.03 5.89 4.65
CA SER A 158 9.65 7.23 4.17
C SER A 158 9.84 8.30 5.26
N SER A 159 9.35 8.04 6.47
CA SER A 159 9.52 8.95 7.61
C SER A 159 10.99 9.21 7.95
N LEU A 160 11.84 8.17 7.92
CA LEU A 160 13.28 8.30 8.16
C LEU A 160 14.01 9.06 7.05
N VAL A 161 13.63 8.85 5.78
CA VAL A 161 14.14 9.66 4.67
C VAL A 161 13.84 11.14 4.89
N ASN A 162 12.61 11.46 5.28
CA ASN A 162 12.15 12.84 5.46
C ASN A 162 12.63 13.53 6.75
N SER A 163 13.05 12.78 7.76
CA SER A 163 13.48 13.30 9.06
C SER A 163 14.98 13.34 9.24
N ILE A 164 15.70 12.29 8.83
CA ILE A 164 17.15 12.15 9.07
C ILE A 164 17.98 12.04 7.78
N GLY A 165 17.34 12.03 6.60
CA GLY A 165 18.05 11.97 5.32
C GLY A 165 18.64 10.58 5.01
N LEU A 166 17.85 9.51 5.23
CA LEU A 166 18.23 8.13 4.90
C LEU A 166 18.21 7.83 3.39
N ASP A 167 17.98 8.82 2.53
CA ASP A 167 17.76 8.61 1.11
C ASP A 167 18.97 7.96 0.43
N ASN A 168 18.72 6.83 -0.22
CA ASN A 168 19.66 6.25 -1.17
C ASN A 168 18.92 5.40 -2.21
N PRO A 169 19.44 5.31 -3.45
CA PRO A 169 18.72 4.63 -4.53
C PRO A 169 18.50 3.13 -4.32
N LEU A 170 19.36 2.47 -3.52
CA LEU A 170 19.30 1.03 -3.30
C LEU A 170 18.14 0.67 -2.36
N GLU A 171 18.08 1.32 -1.20
CA GLU A 171 17.04 1.10 -0.20
C GLU A 171 15.70 1.69 -0.65
N MET A 172 15.69 2.86 -1.32
CA MET A 172 14.48 3.40 -1.92
C MET A 172 13.87 2.40 -2.90
N ASN A 173 14.71 1.83 -3.78
CA ASN A 173 14.27 0.77 -4.68
C ASN A 173 13.97 -0.54 -3.94
N MET A 174 14.25 -0.72 -2.66
CA MET A 174 13.83 -1.90 -1.90
C MET A 174 12.46 -1.68 -1.25
N TYR A 175 12.30 -0.58 -0.51
CA TYR A 175 11.18 -0.38 0.41
C TYR A 175 9.98 0.33 -0.23
N SER A 176 10.19 1.37 -1.03
CA SER A 176 9.12 2.33 -1.36
C SER A 176 7.91 1.72 -2.10
N SER A 177 8.14 0.66 -2.90
CA SER A 177 7.03 0.04 -3.64
C SER A 177 6.03 -0.72 -2.78
N TYR A 178 6.40 -1.05 -1.55
CA TYR A 178 5.49 -1.73 -0.63
C TYR A 178 4.36 -0.81 -0.16
N GLY A 179 4.55 0.51 -0.16
CA GLY A 179 3.49 1.48 0.14
C GLY A 179 2.28 1.40 -0.80
N CYS A 180 2.42 0.83 -2.02
CA CYS A 180 1.25 0.61 -2.88
C CYS A 180 0.41 -0.63 -2.50
N MET A 181 0.82 -1.38 -1.46
CA MET A 181 0.11 -2.54 -0.91
C MET A 181 -0.28 -3.65 -1.89
N VAL A 182 0.33 -3.71 -3.08
CA VAL A 182 -0.08 -4.68 -4.12
C VAL A 182 0.10 -6.13 -3.67
N MET A 183 1.15 -6.43 -2.89
CA MET A 183 1.33 -7.79 -2.35
C MET A 183 0.20 -8.15 -1.38
N LEU A 184 -0.14 -7.24 -0.47
CA LEU A 184 -1.24 -7.41 0.48
C LEU A 184 -2.59 -7.58 -0.23
N ALA A 185 -2.85 -6.76 -1.25
CA ALA A 185 -4.05 -6.86 -2.08
C ALA A 185 -4.12 -8.20 -2.86
N MET A 186 -2.96 -8.75 -3.27
CA MET A 186 -2.89 -10.06 -3.89
C MET A 186 -3.12 -11.19 -2.89
N ASP A 187 -2.63 -11.08 -1.66
CA ASP A 187 -2.92 -12.05 -0.60
C ASP A 187 -4.44 -12.14 -0.37
N MET A 188 -5.12 -11.00 -0.32
CA MET A 188 -6.59 -10.93 -0.23
C MET A 188 -7.29 -11.61 -1.42
N ASP A 189 -6.79 -11.42 -2.64
CA ASP A 189 -7.32 -12.11 -3.83
C ASP A 189 -7.16 -13.63 -3.73
N LEU A 190 -6.01 -14.09 -3.25
CA LEU A 190 -5.73 -15.52 -3.07
C LEU A 190 -6.60 -16.14 -1.97
N MET A 191 -6.88 -15.40 -0.90
CA MET A 191 -7.84 -15.82 0.15
C MET A 191 -9.24 -16.10 -0.40
N CYS A 192 -9.60 -15.43 -1.50
CA CYS A 192 -10.89 -15.54 -2.21
C CYS A 192 -10.83 -16.36 -3.51
N SER A 193 -9.71 -17.06 -3.76
CA SER A 193 -9.50 -17.89 -4.95
C SER A 193 -9.50 -19.37 -4.57
N SER A 194 -10.65 -20.04 -4.63
CA SER A 194 -10.82 -21.42 -4.12
C SER A 194 -9.96 -22.48 -4.82
N THR A 195 -9.56 -22.25 -6.07
CA THR A 195 -8.81 -23.21 -6.89
C THR A 195 -7.30 -22.97 -6.92
N PHE A 196 -6.80 -21.93 -6.24
CA PHE A 196 -5.37 -21.64 -6.19
C PHE A 196 -4.59 -22.67 -5.37
N ASP A 197 -3.50 -23.20 -5.90
CA ASP A 197 -2.65 -24.18 -5.24
C ASP A 197 -1.44 -23.50 -4.60
N MET A 198 -1.21 -23.74 -3.31
CA MET A 198 -0.07 -23.18 -2.57
C MET A 198 1.30 -23.58 -3.14
N ARG A 199 1.39 -24.66 -3.92
CA ARG A 199 2.62 -25.02 -4.66
C ARG A 199 3.02 -23.96 -5.68
N ASP A 200 2.08 -23.14 -6.16
CA ASP A 200 2.34 -22.02 -7.06
C ASP A 200 2.64 -20.69 -6.32
N LEU A 201 2.58 -20.65 -4.98
CA LEU A 201 2.74 -19.42 -4.20
C LEU A 201 4.03 -18.66 -4.52
N GLY A 202 5.18 -19.34 -4.55
CA GLY A 202 6.46 -18.68 -4.85
C GLY A 202 6.48 -18.03 -6.25
N ARG A 203 5.79 -18.63 -7.22
CA ARG A 203 5.67 -18.07 -8.58
C ARG A 203 4.69 -16.89 -8.60
N MET A 204 3.57 -17.00 -7.89
CA MET A 204 2.60 -15.92 -7.75
C MET A 204 3.22 -14.69 -7.06
N ARG A 205 4.07 -14.92 -6.04
CA ARG A 205 4.79 -13.83 -5.38
C ARG A 205 5.78 -13.11 -6.30
N ALA A 206 6.40 -13.81 -7.26
CA ALA A 206 7.21 -13.15 -8.28
C ALA A 206 6.36 -12.24 -9.18
N VAL A 207 5.15 -12.67 -9.55
CA VAL A 207 4.18 -11.84 -10.29
C VAL A 207 3.83 -10.59 -9.49
N GLY A 208 3.42 -10.75 -8.23
CA GLY A 208 3.07 -9.62 -7.38
C GLY A 208 4.24 -8.66 -7.15
N PHE A 209 5.43 -9.19 -6.89
CA PHE A 209 6.61 -8.36 -6.63
C PHE A 209 6.96 -7.49 -7.84
N LEU A 210 6.72 -7.96 -9.06
CA LEU A 210 6.90 -7.15 -10.26
C LEU A 210 5.73 -6.18 -10.47
N ALA A 211 4.50 -6.61 -10.21
CA ALA A 211 3.29 -5.79 -10.31
C ALA A 211 3.33 -4.58 -9.37
N GLN A 212 3.80 -4.75 -8.12
CA GLN A 212 3.97 -3.65 -7.18
C GLN A 212 4.95 -2.58 -7.69
N ARG A 213 5.98 -2.98 -8.44
CA ARG A 213 6.92 -2.01 -9.04
C ARG A 213 6.26 -1.18 -10.11
N VAL A 214 5.37 -1.78 -10.89
CA VAL A 214 4.58 -1.07 -11.90
C VAL A 214 3.63 -0.10 -11.22
N ALA A 215 2.84 -0.57 -10.25
CA ALA A 215 1.89 0.26 -9.51
C ALA A 215 2.56 1.46 -8.83
N HIS A 216 3.70 1.22 -8.18
CA HIS A 216 4.47 2.27 -7.53
C HIS A 216 5.05 3.29 -8.50
N ILE A 217 5.58 2.87 -9.65
CA ILE A 217 6.02 3.82 -10.68
C ILE A 217 4.84 4.63 -11.22
N GLY A 218 3.70 3.98 -11.46
CA GLY A 218 2.48 4.64 -11.92
C GLY A 218 1.97 5.68 -10.91
N ASN A 219 1.93 5.34 -9.63
CA ASN A 219 1.59 6.26 -8.55
C ASN A 219 2.55 7.45 -8.52
N MET A 220 3.86 7.18 -8.35
CA MET A 220 4.91 8.19 -8.25
C MET A 220 4.89 9.18 -9.43
N LEU A 221 4.68 8.72 -10.67
CA LEU A 221 4.66 9.59 -11.85
C LEU A 221 3.49 10.59 -11.87
N ASN A 222 2.49 10.41 -11.02
CA ASN A 222 1.37 11.35 -10.88
C ASN A 222 1.44 12.17 -9.61
N THR A 223 2.09 11.66 -8.57
CA THR A 223 2.11 12.27 -7.25
C THR A 223 3.33 13.16 -7.03
N TYR A 224 4.44 12.91 -7.75
CA TYR A 224 5.68 13.67 -7.56
C TYR A 224 5.56 15.20 -7.67
N PRO A 225 4.63 15.79 -8.47
CA PRO A 225 4.49 17.24 -8.47
C PRO A 225 3.97 17.80 -7.14
N GLY A 226 3.02 17.10 -6.52
CA GLY A 226 2.54 17.42 -5.17
C GLY A 226 3.59 17.12 -4.11
N GLU A 227 4.23 15.95 -4.19
CA GLU A 227 5.32 15.56 -3.27
C GLU A 227 6.49 16.58 -3.31
N LEU A 228 6.78 17.19 -4.47
CA LEU A 228 7.77 18.27 -4.57
C LEU A 228 7.34 19.51 -3.78
N ALA A 229 6.06 19.91 -3.88
CA ALA A 229 5.51 21.02 -3.09
C ALA A 229 5.58 20.73 -1.59
N GLU A 230 5.31 19.48 -1.22
CA GLU A 230 5.35 18.96 0.14
C GLU A 230 6.78 18.65 0.61
N LYS A 231 7.82 18.91 -0.19
CA LYS A 231 9.22 18.65 0.18
C LYS A 231 9.48 17.19 0.60
N ASP A 232 8.72 16.25 0.04
CA ASP A 232 8.85 14.82 0.30
C ASP A 232 10.05 14.25 -0.47
N LEU A 233 11.10 13.89 0.28
CA LEU A 233 12.29 13.25 -0.23
C LEU A 233 12.13 11.73 -0.43
N SER A 234 11.06 11.15 0.11
CA SER A 234 10.76 9.73 -0.05
C SER A 234 10.26 9.38 -1.46
N SER A 235 9.89 10.38 -2.26
CA SER A 235 9.59 10.22 -3.68
C SER A 235 10.83 9.82 -4.50
N PRO A 236 10.83 8.63 -5.14
CA PRO A 236 12.01 8.15 -5.86
C PRO A 236 12.46 9.02 -7.04
N ILE A 237 11.55 9.74 -7.69
CA ILE A 237 11.91 10.63 -8.80
C ILE A 237 12.56 11.93 -8.29
N ILE A 238 12.13 12.44 -7.14
CA ILE A 238 12.74 13.60 -6.46
C ILE A 238 14.14 13.22 -5.96
N SER A 239 14.27 12.12 -5.22
CA SER A 239 15.57 11.59 -4.78
C SER A 239 16.52 11.34 -5.96
N ALA A 240 16.02 10.74 -7.06
CA ALA A 240 16.83 10.54 -8.26
C ALA A 240 17.26 11.85 -8.94
N ALA A 241 16.44 12.91 -8.87
CA ALA A 241 16.79 14.21 -9.42
C ALA A 241 17.92 14.89 -8.62
N LEU A 242 17.86 14.80 -7.28
CA LEU A 242 18.91 15.27 -6.37
C LEU A 242 20.24 14.54 -6.62
N HIS A 243 20.23 13.20 -6.62
CA HIS A 243 21.45 12.42 -6.87
C HIS A 243 22.07 12.63 -8.25
N ARG A 244 21.30 13.15 -9.22
CA ARG A 244 21.76 13.47 -10.56
C ARG A 244 22.13 14.95 -10.74
N GLY A 245 22.03 15.76 -9.69
CA GLY A 245 22.28 17.21 -9.76
C GLY A 245 21.33 17.94 -10.70
N LEU A 246 20.10 17.44 -10.87
CA LEU A 246 19.07 18.13 -11.66
C LEU A 246 18.37 19.23 -10.85
N ILE A 247 18.34 19.05 -9.54
CA ILE A 247 17.86 19.98 -8.52
C ILE A 247 18.76 19.87 -7.29
N GLU A 248 18.75 20.90 -6.45
CA GLU A 248 19.39 20.91 -5.14
C GLU A 248 18.33 20.78 -4.01
N LYS A 249 18.75 20.53 -2.77
CA LYS A 249 17.81 20.36 -1.65
C LYS A 249 17.01 21.64 -1.37
N GLU A 250 17.61 22.79 -1.66
CA GLU A 250 17.00 24.11 -1.54
C GLU A 250 15.87 24.34 -2.56
N ASP A 251 15.85 23.56 -3.66
CA ASP A 251 14.80 23.63 -4.68
C ASP A 251 13.51 22.90 -4.22
N LEU A 252 13.51 22.16 -3.11
CA LEU A 252 12.32 21.48 -2.60
C LEU A 252 11.24 22.49 -2.20
N GLY A 253 10.02 22.27 -2.70
CA GLY A 253 8.90 23.21 -2.57
C GLY A 253 8.80 24.22 -3.72
N ASP A 254 9.81 24.34 -4.59
CA ASP A 254 9.74 25.21 -5.76
C ASP A 254 9.20 24.47 -6.98
N LEU A 255 7.94 24.72 -7.36
CA LEU A 255 7.34 24.10 -8.54
C LEU A 255 7.99 24.52 -9.87
N SER A 256 8.81 25.58 -9.88
CA SER A 256 9.54 26.02 -11.07
C SER A 256 10.55 24.98 -11.58
N VAL A 257 11.00 24.06 -10.72
CA VAL A 257 11.95 23.00 -11.10
C VAL A 257 11.29 21.74 -11.65
N LEU A 258 9.96 21.63 -11.64
CA LEU A 258 9.23 20.47 -12.20
C LEU A 258 9.67 20.07 -13.62
N PRO A 259 9.90 21.00 -14.57
CA PRO A 259 10.38 20.65 -15.91
C PRO A 259 11.76 19.96 -15.92
N ARG A 260 12.55 20.07 -14.84
CA ARG A 260 13.82 19.36 -14.68
C ARG A 260 13.58 17.91 -14.27
N LEU A 261 12.66 17.66 -13.34
CA LEU A 261 12.29 16.32 -12.89
C LEU A 261 11.58 15.53 -13.99
N SER A 262 10.74 16.18 -14.80
CA SER A 262 9.98 15.53 -15.86
C SER A 262 10.85 14.81 -16.90
N LYS A 263 12.12 15.23 -17.05
CA LYS A 263 13.15 14.56 -17.87
C LYS A 263 13.40 13.11 -17.43
N LEU A 264 13.14 12.77 -16.17
CA LEU A 264 13.30 11.43 -15.62
C LEU A 264 12.09 10.53 -15.88
N GLU A 265 10.91 11.07 -16.19
CA GLU A 265 9.69 10.26 -16.37
C GLU A 265 9.88 9.15 -17.40
N GLY A 266 10.57 9.44 -18.51
CA GLY A 266 10.83 8.47 -19.57
C GLY A 266 11.65 7.27 -19.10
N ILE A 267 12.54 7.46 -18.12
CA ILE A 267 13.34 6.38 -17.53
C ILE A 267 12.43 5.46 -16.70
N PHE A 268 11.58 6.04 -15.86
CA PHE A 268 10.65 5.28 -15.03
C PHE A 268 9.57 4.58 -15.86
N LYS A 269 9.02 5.23 -16.89
CA LYS A 269 8.06 4.63 -17.84
C LYS A 269 8.67 3.40 -18.54
N LYS A 270 9.92 3.50 -19.02
CA LYS A 270 10.65 2.34 -19.59
C LYS A 270 10.86 1.23 -18.56
N LYS A 271 11.17 1.58 -17.31
CA LYS A 271 11.33 0.62 -16.21
C LYS A 271 10.01 -0.11 -15.89
N ALA A 272 8.88 0.60 -15.86
CA ALA A 272 7.56 0.00 -15.70
C ALA A 272 7.22 -0.96 -16.85
N GLN A 273 7.45 -0.57 -18.10
CA GLN A 273 7.26 -1.45 -19.26
C GLN A 273 8.10 -2.73 -19.16
N TRP A 274 9.34 -2.62 -18.72
CA TRP A 274 10.19 -3.79 -18.48
C TRP A 274 9.62 -4.72 -17.40
N TYR A 275 9.12 -4.18 -16.28
CA TYR A 275 8.46 -4.98 -15.26
C TYR A 275 7.18 -5.67 -15.78
N ILE A 276 6.36 -4.97 -16.56
CA ILE A 276 5.16 -5.55 -17.20
C ILE A 276 5.54 -6.73 -18.10
N GLN A 277 6.60 -6.59 -18.91
CA GLN A 277 7.10 -7.69 -19.73
C GLN A 277 7.54 -8.89 -18.87
N LYS A 278 8.21 -8.65 -17.74
CA LYS A 278 8.55 -9.71 -16.79
C LYS A 278 7.31 -10.37 -16.19
N VAL A 279 6.28 -9.60 -15.81
CA VAL A 279 4.99 -10.14 -15.35
C VAL A 279 4.41 -11.09 -16.39
N SER A 280 4.40 -10.70 -17.68
CA SER A 280 3.88 -11.54 -18.77
C SER A 280 4.59 -12.89 -18.94
N ILE A 281 5.86 -12.98 -18.51
CA ILE A 281 6.64 -14.22 -18.50
C ILE A 281 6.29 -15.07 -17.27
N HIS A 282 6.13 -14.44 -16.11
CA HIS A 282 5.88 -15.12 -14.84
C HIS A 282 4.42 -15.60 -14.71
N GLU A 283 3.43 -14.85 -15.23
CA GLU A 283 2.01 -15.26 -15.18
C GLU A 283 1.76 -16.58 -15.92
N LYS A 284 2.54 -16.87 -16.97
CA LYS A 284 2.45 -18.12 -17.75
C LYS A 284 2.99 -19.34 -16.99
N LYS A 285 3.72 -19.13 -15.90
CA LYS A 285 4.31 -20.20 -15.08
C LYS A 285 3.38 -20.66 -13.95
N ILE A 286 2.26 -19.96 -13.73
CA ILE A 286 1.22 -20.39 -12.80
C ILE A 286 0.38 -21.46 -13.47
N SER A 287 0.18 -22.58 -12.78
CA SER A 287 -0.46 -23.78 -13.31
C SER A 287 -1.82 -24.07 -12.67
N SER A 288 -2.00 -23.69 -11.40
CA SER A 288 -3.22 -23.98 -10.65
C SER A 288 -4.40 -23.11 -11.07
N VAL A 289 -4.13 -21.89 -11.54
CA VAL A 289 -5.14 -20.92 -11.96
C VAL A 289 -4.68 -20.17 -13.20
N ASN A 290 -5.64 -19.74 -14.02
CA ASN A 290 -5.35 -18.90 -15.17
C ASN A 290 -5.32 -17.42 -14.76
N ILE A 291 -4.13 -16.83 -14.71
CA ILE A 291 -3.93 -15.39 -14.53
C ILE A 291 -3.35 -14.72 -15.78
N ARG A 292 -3.47 -15.36 -16.95
CA ARG A 292 -2.98 -14.78 -18.22
C ARG A 292 -3.71 -13.48 -18.53
N GLY A 293 -2.98 -12.51 -19.07
CA GLY A 293 -3.48 -11.16 -19.35
C GLY A 293 -3.41 -10.23 -18.14
N PHE A 294 -2.84 -10.66 -17.00
CA PHE A 294 -2.60 -9.77 -15.87
C PHE A 294 -1.63 -8.64 -16.22
N ALA A 295 -0.61 -8.92 -17.04
CA ALA A 295 0.27 -7.89 -17.61
C ALA A 295 -0.49 -6.81 -18.43
N ASP A 296 -1.59 -7.16 -19.10
CA ASP A 296 -2.39 -6.21 -19.87
C ASP A 296 -3.19 -5.28 -18.95
N PHE A 297 -3.67 -5.80 -17.81
CA PHE A 297 -4.26 -4.97 -16.77
C PHE A 297 -3.25 -3.96 -16.22
N LEU A 298 -1.99 -4.37 -15.99
CA LEU A 298 -0.94 -3.45 -15.53
C LEU A 298 -0.60 -2.38 -16.57
N THR A 299 -0.64 -2.71 -17.86
CA THR A 299 -0.47 -1.73 -18.94
C THR A 299 -1.59 -0.69 -18.90
N LYS A 300 -2.84 -1.14 -18.83
CA LYS A 300 -4.00 -0.26 -18.72
C LYS A 300 -4.01 0.56 -17.42
N LEU A 301 -3.49 -0.01 -16.33
CA LEU A 301 -3.35 0.70 -15.05
C LEU A 301 -2.38 1.87 -15.19
N MET A 302 -1.24 1.68 -15.86
CA MET A 302 -0.28 2.75 -16.16
C MET A 302 -0.93 3.90 -16.93
N ASP A 303 -1.84 3.60 -17.86
CA ASP A 303 -2.58 4.62 -18.60
C ASP A 303 -3.60 5.33 -17.70
N ARG A 304 -4.38 4.59 -16.89
CA ARG A 304 -5.39 5.16 -15.97
C ARG A 304 -4.82 6.04 -14.87
N PHE A 305 -3.56 5.86 -14.54
CA PHE A 305 -2.85 6.67 -13.57
C PHE A 305 -2.80 8.16 -13.98
N SER A 306 -2.81 8.48 -15.28
CA SER A 306 -2.92 9.89 -15.69
C SER A 306 -4.22 10.55 -15.27
N ASP A 307 -5.30 9.78 -15.10
CA ASP A 307 -6.63 10.27 -14.76
C ASP A 307 -6.71 10.72 -13.29
N SER A 308 -5.79 10.27 -12.43
CA SER A 308 -5.77 10.64 -11.00
C SER A 308 -4.94 11.87 -10.69
N ARG A 309 -4.20 12.42 -11.66
CA ARG A 309 -3.25 13.51 -11.42
C ARG A 309 -3.91 14.79 -10.88
N SER A 310 -5.17 15.05 -11.22
CA SER A 310 -5.95 16.19 -10.71
C SER A 310 -6.67 15.91 -9.39
N LEU A 311 -6.62 14.67 -8.89
CA LEU A 311 -7.35 14.23 -7.69
C LEU A 311 -6.47 14.16 -6.44
N ARG A 312 -5.17 14.43 -6.57
CA ARG A 312 -4.21 14.49 -5.46
C ARG A 312 -3.92 15.94 -5.14
#